data_AF-A0A941SG76-F1
#
_entry.id   AF-A0A941SG76-F1
#
_cell.length_a   1.000
_cell.length_b   1.000
_cell.length_c   1.000
_cell.angle_alpha   90.00
_cell.angle_beta   90.00
_cell.angle_gamma   90.00
#
_symmetry.space_group_name_H-M   'P 1'
#
loop_
_entity.id
_entity.type
_entity.pdbx_description
1 polymer ?
#
loop_
_entity_poly.entity_id
_entity_poly.type
_entity_poly.pdbx_seq_one_letter_code
_entity_poly.pdbx_strand_id
1 'polypeptide(L)'
;MPNTHPSLSISCAFDAGAIEVVSLADPADVQLKIRADNAADFAQWFHFRLQGAAGVPLTLRFLNAGQCAYPQGWKSYRALASEDRRRWQRVATAFDGQVLTVRLTPATNSVWLAYFEPYSHERHLDLLGWAGASARVESRHLGATLDGRDLTLLRIASASAGTAPKKKVWVIARQHPGETMAEWFVEGLLERLLDESDPIARRLLEACEFHVVPNMNPDGAVRGNLRTNAAGANLNREWLAPRLERSPEVWHVRAAMESTGVDLCLDVHGDESLPYNFVAGSQGMPGWTPRLAALEAEFKTAWLAASPDFQTAHGYGEVAPGAANPTMATNWV
;
A
#
# COMPACT_ATOMS: atom_id res chain seq x y z
N MET A 1 -35.22 -28.05 23.16
CA MET A 1 -34.68 -27.63 21.86
C MET A 1 -33.17 -27.62 21.98
N PRO A 2 -32.40 -28.21 21.07
CA PRO A 2 -30.94 -28.13 21.19
C PRO A 2 -30.54 -26.67 21.06
N ASN A 3 -29.81 -26.14 22.06
CA ASN A 3 -29.13 -24.86 21.98
C ASN A 3 -28.14 -24.93 20.82
N THR A 4 -28.57 -24.55 19.62
CA THR A 4 -27.65 -24.36 18.49
C THR A 4 -26.92 -23.06 18.74
N HIS A 5 -25.88 -23.10 19.57
CA HIS A 5 -24.91 -22.02 19.61
C HIS A 5 -24.42 -21.81 18.17
N PRO A 6 -24.37 -20.55 17.68
CA PRO A 6 -23.89 -20.27 16.34
C PRO A 6 -22.48 -20.85 16.20
N SER A 7 -22.29 -21.79 15.25
CA SER A 7 -20.97 -22.34 14.95
C SER A 7 -20.18 -21.29 14.19
N LEU A 8 -19.39 -20.51 14.92
CA LEU A 8 -18.49 -19.53 14.32
C LEU A 8 -17.40 -20.23 13.50
N SER A 9 -17.05 -19.63 12.36
CA SER A 9 -15.91 -20.06 11.55
C SER A 9 -15.13 -18.85 11.06
N ILE A 10 -13.80 -18.93 11.09
CA ILE A 10 -12.91 -17.92 10.52
C ILE A 10 -12.01 -18.58 9.48
N SER A 11 -11.88 -17.93 8.32
CA SER A 11 -10.99 -18.36 7.24
C SER A 11 -10.20 -17.18 6.68
N CYS A 12 -8.99 -17.46 6.18
CA CYS A 12 -8.12 -16.50 5.51
C CYS A 12 -7.39 -17.09 4.29
N ALA A 13 -7.83 -18.25 3.79
CA ALA A 13 -7.25 -18.89 2.59
C ALA A 13 -7.76 -18.22 1.31
N PHE A 14 -7.41 -16.95 1.13
CA PHE A 14 -7.72 -16.11 -0.03
C PHE A 14 -6.69 -14.97 -0.13
N ASP A 15 -6.73 -14.21 -1.22
CA ASP A 15 -5.83 -13.08 -1.48
C ASP A 15 -5.75 -12.10 -0.30
N ALA A 16 -4.52 -11.80 0.12
CA ALA A 16 -4.15 -10.96 1.25
C ALA A 16 -4.64 -11.48 2.61
N GLY A 17 -5.20 -12.69 2.68
CA GLY A 17 -5.72 -13.26 3.90
C GLY A 17 -4.62 -13.58 4.94
N ALA A 18 -4.80 -13.08 6.15
CA ALA A 18 -3.86 -13.25 7.25
C ALA A 18 -4.58 -13.14 8.59
N ILE A 19 -4.70 -14.27 9.30
CA ILE A 19 -5.06 -14.31 10.72
C ILE A 19 -4.70 -15.68 11.31
N GLU A 20 -4.45 -15.73 12.61
CA GLU A 20 -4.38 -16.97 13.39
C GLU A 20 -5.55 -17.03 14.38
N VAL A 21 -6.27 -18.14 14.38
CA VAL A 21 -7.40 -18.36 15.29
C VAL A 21 -6.91 -19.09 16.54
N VAL A 22 -7.12 -18.49 17.71
CA VAL A 22 -6.80 -19.11 19.00
C VAL A 22 -8.03 -19.78 19.61
N SER A 23 -9.17 -19.09 19.62
CA SER A 23 -10.44 -19.63 20.14
C SER A 23 -11.65 -18.97 19.48
N LEU A 24 -12.65 -19.79 19.15
CA LEU A 24 -13.98 -19.38 18.68
C LEU A 24 -15.10 -19.86 19.64
N ALA A 25 -14.74 -20.29 20.85
CA ALA A 25 -15.66 -20.96 21.76
C ALA A 25 -16.78 -20.03 22.27
N ASP A 26 -16.48 -18.73 22.43
CA ASP A 26 -17.41 -17.72 22.91
C ASP A 26 -17.44 -16.53 21.93
N PRO A 27 -18.60 -16.18 21.33
CA PRO A 27 -18.76 -14.97 20.54
C PRO A 27 -18.36 -13.68 21.27
N ALA A 28 -18.49 -13.64 22.60
CA ALA A 28 -18.07 -12.51 23.43
C ALA A 28 -16.58 -12.53 23.81
N ASP A 29 -15.83 -13.56 23.39
CA ASP A 29 -14.39 -13.69 23.61
C ASP A 29 -13.71 -14.48 22.47
N VAL A 30 -13.85 -14.00 21.23
CA VAL A 30 -13.13 -14.58 20.09
C VAL A 30 -11.67 -14.16 20.18
N GLN A 31 -10.76 -15.13 20.25
CA GLN A 31 -9.33 -14.89 20.45
C GLN A 31 -8.56 -15.14 19.15
N LEU A 32 -7.76 -14.15 18.76
CA LEU A 32 -7.00 -14.12 17.51
C LEU A 32 -5.56 -13.70 17.76
N LYS A 33 -4.67 -14.04 16.84
CA LYS A 33 -3.36 -13.43 16.70
C LYS A 33 -3.16 -12.90 15.28
N ILE A 34 -2.51 -11.74 15.18
CA ILE A 34 -2.03 -11.20 13.91
C ILE A 34 -0.84 -12.05 13.48
N ARG A 35 -0.96 -12.70 12.32
CA ARG A 35 0.10 -13.52 11.75
C ARG A 35 1.28 -12.63 11.33
N ALA A 36 2.51 -13.11 11.50
CA ALA A 36 3.68 -12.46 10.93
C ALA A 36 3.69 -12.54 9.38
N ASP A 37 4.51 -11.70 8.78
CA ASP A 37 4.93 -11.80 7.39
C ASP A 37 5.52 -13.19 7.14
N ASN A 38 5.33 -13.73 5.93
CA ASN A 38 5.63 -15.14 5.66
C ASN A 38 7.10 -15.55 5.89
N ALA A 39 8.03 -14.59 5.84
CA ALA A 39 9.48 -14.83 5.93
C ALA A 39 10.19 -13.73 6.75
N ALA A 40 9.46 -13.02 7.62
CA ALA A 40 10.01 -12.00 8.52
C ALA A 40 9.13 -11.84 9.77
N ASP A 41 9.69 -11.32 10.86
CA ASP A 41 8.97 -11.15 12.13
C ASP A 41 8.00 -9.96 12.15
N PHE A 42 7.90 -9.18 11.07
CA PHE A 42 6.93 -8.09 10.97
C PHE A 42 5.50 -8.63 11.07
N ALA A 43 4.67 -8.04 11.94
CA ALA A 43 3.26 -8.39 12.07
C ALA A 43 2.45 -7.12 12.31
N GLN A 44 1.41 -6.88 11.51
CA GLN A 44 0.43 -5.78 11.70
C GLN A 44 -0.80 -6.00 10.82
N TRP A 45 -0.59 -6.39 9.56
CA TRP A 45 -1.67 -6.66 8.61
C TRP A 45 -2.53 -7.84 9.07
N PHE A 46 -3.84 -7.69 8.96
CA PHE A 46 -4.78 -8.79 9.10
C PHE A 46 -5.89 -8.64 8.07
N HIS A 47 -6.38 -9.78 7.58
CA HIS A 47 -7.55 -9.84 6.71
C HIS A 47 -8.14 -11.24 6.80
N PHE A 48 -9.41 -11.35 7.20
CA PHE A 48 -10.07 -12.64 7.36
C PHE A 48 -11.57 -12.51 7.16
N ARG A 49 -12.21 -13.66 6.89
CA ARG A 49 -13.66 -13.81 6.79
C ARG A 49 -14.16 -14.52 8.04
N LEU A 50 -15.18 -13.95 8.68
CA LEU A 50 -15.91 -14.54 9.78
C LEU A 50 -17.31 -14.94 9.33
N GLN A 51 -17.72 -16.16 9.66
CA GLN A 51 -19.00 -16.75 9.27
C GLN A 51 -19.82 -17.23 10.48
N GLY A 52 -21.15 -17.24 10.32
CA GLY A 52 -22.09 -17.79 11.31
C GLY A 52 -22.50 -16.85 12.44
N ALA A 53 -22.30 -15.54 12.29
CA ALA A 53 -22.53 -14.55 13.35
C ALA A 53 -23.62 -13.50 13.04
N ALA A 54 -24.56 -13.77 12.13
CA ALA A 54 -25.62 -12.81 11.84
C ALA A 54 -26.43 -12.47 13.10
N GLY A 55 -26.52 -11.18 13.44
CA GLY A 55 -27.22 -10.68 14.61
C GLY A 55 -26.58 -11.02 15.96
N VAL A 56 -25.40 -11.67 15.96
CA VAL A 56 -24.69 -12.06 17.19
C VAL A 56 -23.65 -10.98 17.53
N PRO A 57 -23.73 -10.35 18.71
CA PRO A 57 -22.68 -9.43 19.16
C PRO A 57 -21.36 -10.18 19.33
N LEU A 58 -20.31 -9.69 18.67
CA LEU A 58 -18.96 -10.25 18.70
C LEU A 58 -18.00 -9.33 19.43
N THR A 59 -17.11 -9.93 20.22
CA THR A 59 -15.89 -9.29 20.72
C THR A 59 -14.68 -10.09 20.25
N LEU A 60 -13.93 -9.52 19.31
CA LEU A 60 -12.72 -10.08 18.74
C LEU A 60 -11.49 -9.48 19.44
N ARG A 61 -10.60 -10.32 19.97
CA ARG A 61 -9.40 -9.91 20.70
C ARG A 61 -8.15 -10.38 19.97
N PHE A 62 -7.34 -9.44 19.49
CA PHE A 62 -6.03 -9.72 18.91
C PHE A 62 -4.98 -9.69 20.01
N LEU A 63 -4.60 -10.86 20.49
CA LEU A 63 -3.85 -11.03 21.74
C LEU A 63 -2.41 -10.55 21.67
N ASN A 64 -1.83 -10.47 20.46
CA ASN A 64 -0.45 -10.05 20.23
C ASN A 64 -0.33 -8.62 19.65
N ALA A 65 -1.40 -7.82 19.66
CA ALA A 65 -1.39 -6.49 19.06
C ALA A 65 -0.30 -5.56 19.63
N GLY A 66 -0.04 -5.62 20.93
CA GLY A 66 1.03 -4.85 21.58
C GLY A 66 2.45 -5.28 21.23
N GLN A 67 2.60 -6.43 20.55
CA GLN A 67 3.88 -6.99 20.09
C GLN A 67 4.08 -6.81 18.58
N CYS A 68 3.11 -6.23 17.87
CA CYS A 68 3.20 -5.95 16.45
C CYS A 68 4.29 -4.92 16.13
N ALA A 69 4.63 -4.79 14.85
CA ALA A 69 5.69 -3.89 14.37
C ALA A 69 5.44 -2.42 14.75
N TYR A 70 4.16 -2.00 14.75
CA TYR A 70 3.76 -0.62 15.05
C TYR A 70 2.62 -0.61 16.07
N PRO A 71 2.91 -0.85 17.37
CA PRO A 71 1.87 -0.89 18.39
C PRO A 71 1.26 0.51 18.65
N GLN A 72 1.98 1.58 18.33
CA GLN A 72 1.43 2.94 18.38
C GLN A 72 0.33 3.14 17.32
N GLY A 73 0.40 2.43 16.20
CA GLY A 73 -0.62 2.47 15.16
C GLY A 73 -1.97 1.88 15.56
N TRP A 74 -2.07 1.26 16.74
CA TRP A 74 -3.35 0.83 17.32
C TRP A 74 -4.05 1.92 18.15
N LYS A 75 -3.34 2.99 18.53
CA LYS A 75 -3.95 4.10 19.27
C LYS A 75 -4.90 4.87 18.37
N SER A 76 -6.16 5.00 18.79
CA SER A 76 -7.24 5.63 18.02
C SER A 76 -7.56 4.96 16.67
N TYR A 77 -6.98 3.80 16.40
CA TYR A 77 -7.26 3.02 15.20
C TYR A 77 -8.61 2.32 15.29
N ARG A 78 -9.24 2.13 14.12
CA ARG A 78 -10.47 1.35 13.97
C ARG A 78 -10.35 0.36 12.84
N ALA A 79 -10.61 -0.93 13.12
CA ALA A 79 -10.65 -1.96 12.10
C ALA A 79 -11.71 -1.67 11.03
N LEU A 80 -11.50 -2.15 9.82
CA LEU A 80 -12.52 -2.12 8.77
C LEU A 80 -13.25 -3.46 8.71
N ALA A 81 -14.54 -3.39 8.41
CA ALA A 81 -15.36 -4.56 8.10
C ALA A 81 -16.17 -4.35 6.83
N SER A 82 -16.46 -5.43 6.12
CA SER A 82 -17.28 -5.42 4.90
C SER A 82 -18.09 -6.71 4.78
N GLU A 83 -19.32 -6.63 4.28
CA GLU A 83 -20.17 -7.81 4.04
C GLU A 83 -20.11 -8.29 2.58
N ASP A 84 -19.55 -7.47 1.68
CA ASP A 84 -19.51 -7.72 0.23
C ASP A 84 -18.12 -7.55 -0.40
N ARG A 85 -17.10 -7.20 0.41
CA ARG A 85 -15.73 -6.84 0.00
C ARG A 85 -15.62 -5.59 -0.90
N ARG A 86 -16.71 -4.83 -1.03
CA ARG A 86 -16.77 -3.59 -1.85
C ARG A 86 -17.00 -2.37 -0.99
N ARG A 87 -17.86 -2.47 0.02
CA ARG A 87 -18.13 -1.38 0.96
C ARG A 87 -17.48 -1.71 2.29
N TRP A 88 -16.46 -0.94 2.63
CA TRP A 88 -15.73 -1.09 3.88
C TRP A 88 -16.09 0.03 4.85
N GLN A 89 -16.34 -0.33 6.10
CA GLN A 89 -16.71 0.60 7.15
C GLN A 89 -15.90 0.35 8.41
N ARG A 90 -15.55 1.43 9.10
CA ARG A 90 -14.82 1.34 10.37
C ARG A 90 -15.75 0.78 11.45
N VAL A 91 -15.26 -0.16 12.27
CA VAL A 91 -15.99 -0.77 13.39
C VAL A 91 -15.43 -0.33 14.74
N ALA A 92 -16.20 -0.54 15.82
CA ALA A 92 -15.78 -0.13 17.16
C ALA A 92 -14.52 -0.92 17.56
N THR A 93 -13.45 -0.20 17.91
CA THR A 93 -12.14 -0.78 18.18
C THR A 93 -11.51 -0.04 19.36
N ALA A 94 -10.85 -0.77 20.25
CA ALA A 94 -10.10 -0.22 21.36
C ALA A 94 -8.78 -0.98 21.52
N PHE A 95 -7.75 -0.28 21.99
CA PHE A 95 -6.44 -0.87 22.28
C PHE A 95 -6.03 -0.49 23.70
N ASP A 96 -5.69 -1.47 24.53
CA ASP A 96 -5.31 -1.28 25.94
C ASP A 96 -3.79 -1.23 26.16
N GLY A 97 -3.00 -1.24 25.08
CA GLY A 97 -1.54 -1.33 25.11
C GLY A 97 -1.00 -2.74 24.87
N GLN A 98 -1.84 -3.77 24.98
CA GLN A 98 -1.45 -5.18 24.77
C GLN A 98 -2.36 -5.89 23.76
N VAL A 99 -3.68 -5.69 23.89
CA VAL A 99 -4.71 -6.37 23.11
C VAL A 99 -5.53 -5.34 22.34
N LEU A 100 -5.69 -5.57 21.03
CA LEU A 100 -6.65 -4.85 20.20
C LEU A 100 -7.99 -5.57 20.31
N THR A 101 -9.05 -4.86 20.68
CA THR A 101 -10.40 -5.40 20.82
C THR A 101 -11.33 -4.75 19.81
N VAL A 102 -11.90 -5.55 18.91
CA VAL A 102 -12.90 -5.12 17.93
C VAL A 102 -14.28 -5.63 18.36
N ARG A 103 -15.29 -4.75 18.32
CA ARG A 103 -16.68 -5.07 18.65
C ARG A 103 -17.60 -4.74 17.48
N LEU A 104 -18.44 -5.70 17.11
CA LEU A 104 -19.41 -5.56 16.03
C LEU A 104 -20.54 -6.58 16.17
N THR A 105 -21.71 -6.25 15.62
CA THR A 105 -22.81 -7.21 15.42
C THR A 105 -23.05 -7.30 13.91
N PRO A 106 -22.56 -8.35 13.21
CA PRO A 106 -22.72 -8.48 11.77
C PRO A 106 -24.21 -8.57 11.39
N ALA A 107 -24.63 -7.94 10.29
CA ALA A 107 -26.01 -8.07 9.81
C ALA A 107 -26.20 -9.39 9.04
N THR A 108 -25.13 -9.88 8.41
CA THR A 108 -25.12 -11.13 7.64
C THR A 108 -24.28 -12.23 8.29
N ASN A 109 -24.42 -13.46 7.79
CA ASN A 109 -23.64 -14.61 8.24
C ASN A 109 -22.21 -14.64 7.67
N SER A 110 -21.76 -13.59 7.00
CA SER A 110 -20.45 -13.54 6.35
C SER A 110 -19.94 -12.10 6.32
N VAL A 111 -18.92 -11.82 7.13
CA VAL A 111 -18.27 -10.51 7.20
C VAL A 111 -16.77 -10.67 7.08
N TRP A 112 -16.13 -9.77 6.35
CA TRP A 112 -14.68 -9.65 6.26
C TRP A 112 -14.23 -8.56 7.21
N LEU A 113 -13.11 -8.79 7.90
CA LEU A 113 -12.41 -7.78 8.67
C LEU A 113 -11.01 -7.62 8.14
N ALA A 114 -10.53 -6.38 8.04
CA ALA A 114 -9.19 -6.09 7.53
C ALA A 114 -8.55 -4.88 8.22
N TYR A 115 -7.22 -4.80 8.14
CA TYR A 115 -6.42 -3.70 8.67
C TYR A 115 -6.73 -2.37 7.96
N PHE A 116 -6.68 -2.40 6.62
CA PHE A 116 -7.14 -1.36 5.70
C PHE A 116 -7.99 -2.01 4.59
N GLU A 117 -8.65 -1.21 3.75
CA GLU A 117 -9.40 -1.71 2.60
C GLU A 117 -8.46 -2.46 1.64
N PRO A 118 -8.62 -3.80 1.47
CA PRO A 118 -7.71 -4.58 0.65
C PRO A 118 -7.82 -4.21 -0.82
N TYR A 119 -6.70 -4.30 -1.53
CA TYR A 119 -6.62 -4.20 -2.98
C TYR A 119 -6.07 -5.52 -3.51
N SER A 120 -6.95 -6.36 -4.08
CA SER A 120 -6.62 -7.72 -4.50
C SER A 120 -5.83 -7.77 -5.81
N HIS A 121 -5.08 -8.86 -6.01
CA HIS A 121 -4.37 -9.14 -7.24
C HIS A 121 -5.30 -9.21 -8.46
N GLU A 122 -6.50 -9.77 -8.34
CA GLU A 122 -7.49 -9.71 -9.44
C GLU A 122 -7.85 -8.26 -9.82
N ARG A 123 -7.98 -7.37 -8.83
CA ARG A 123 -8.28 -5.95 -9.08
C ARG A 123 -7.07 -5.27 -9.75
N HIS A 124 -5.86 -5.64 -9.34
CA HIS A 124 -4.63 -5.19 -9.98
C HIS A 124 -4.57 -5.60 -11.45
N LEU A 125 -4.89 -6.86 -11.77
CA LEU A 125 -4.95 -7.34 -13.14
C LEU A 125 -6.04 -6.61 -13.95
N ASP A 126 -7.22 -6.39 -13.35
CA ASP A 126 -8.29 -5.59 -13.96
C ASP A 126 -7.85 -4.14 -14.24
N LEU A 127 -7.14 -3.50 -13.30
CA LEU A 127 -6.60 -2.15 -13.45
C LEU A 127 -5.59 -2.08 -14.61
N LEU A 128 -4.65 -3.05 -14.67
CA LEU A 128 -3.67 -3.13 -15.76
C LEU A 128 -4.36 -3.34 -17.12
N GLY A 129 -5.35 -4.23 -17.18
CA GLY A 129 -6.13 -4.49 -18.39
C GLY A 129 -6.92 -3.28 -18.86
N TRP A 130 -7.60 -2.59 -17.93
CA TRP A 130 -8.32 -1.36 -18.21
C TRP A 130 -7.40 -0.24 -18.69
N ALA A 131 -6.29 0.02 -17.97
CA ALA A 131 -5.33 1.06 -18.34
C ALA A 131 -4.68 0.77 -19.70
N GLY A 132 -4.30 -0.49 -19.94
CA GLY A 132 -3.68 -0.96 -21.19
C GLY A 132 -4.59 -0.88 -22.42
N ALA A 133 -5.91 -0.72 -22.24
CA ALA A 133 -6.84 -0.50 -23.35
C ALA A 133 -6.74 0.94 -23.92
N SER A 134 -6.14 1.87 -23.20
CA SER A 134 -5.92 3.24 -23.67
C SER A 134 -4.77 3.32 -24.66
N ALA A 135 -4.97 4.01 -25.79
CA ALA A 135 -3.93 4.25 -26.80
C ALA A 135 -2.74 5.08 -26.28
N ARG A 136 -2.85 5.66 -25.08
CA ARG A 136 -1.79 6.44 -24.40
C ARG A 136 -0.84 5.55 -23.59
N VAL A 137 -1.20 4.27 -23.38
CA VAL A 137 -0.54 3.39 -22.43
C VAL A 137 0.20 2.28 -23.16
N GLU A 138 1.46 2.10 -22.80
CA GLU A 138 2.25 0.93 -23.13
C GLU A 138 2.52 0.16 -21.84
N SER A 139 1.94 -1.03 -21.73
CA SER A 139 2.22 -1.95 -20.62
C SER A 139 3.48 -2.76 -20.93
N ARG A 140 4.42 -2.81 -19.98
CA ARG A 140 5.69 -3.52 -20.09
C ARG A 140 5.87 -4.46 -18.91
N HIS A 141 6.17 -5.72 -19.21
CA HIS A 141 6.66 -6.66 -18.22
C HIS A 141 8.15 -6.38 -17.96
N LEU A 142 8.50 -5.90 -16.76
CA LEU A 142 9.89 -5.62 -16.38
C LEU A 142 10.65 -6.87 -15.93
N GLY A 143 9.92 -7.88 -15.46
CA GLY A 143 10.44 -9.12 -14.91
C GLY A 143 9.42 -9.76 -13.99
N ALA A 144 9.82 -10.83 -13.31
CA ALA A 144 8.97 -11.58 -12.41
C ALA A 144 9.39 -11.39 -10.94
N THR A 145 8.42 -11.47 -10.04
CA THR A 145 8.65 -11.60 -8.60
C THR A 145 9.18 -13.00 -8.25
N LEU A 146 9.47 -13.25 -6.97
CA LEU A 146 9.99 -14.54 -6.49
C LEU A 146 8.98 -15.70 -6.66
N ASP A 147 7.68 -15.42 -6.53
CA ASP A 147 6.62 -16.40 -6.80
C ASP A 147 6.23 -16.45 -8.29
N GLY A 148 6.90 -15.69 -9.16
CA GLY A 148 6.64 -15.68 -10.59
C GLY A 148 5.47 -14.79 -11.04
N ARG A 149 5.04 -13.82 -10.23
CA ARG A 149 4.05 -12.80 -10.64
C ARG A 149 4.70 -11.71 -11.48
N ASP A 150 3.92 -11.08 -12.34
CA ASP A 150 4.40 -10.00 -13.19
C ASP A 150 4.74 -8.74 -12.40
N LEU A 151 5.89 -8.14 -12.72
CA LEU A 151 6.20 -6.77 -12.35
C LEU A 151 5.93 -5.85 -13.55
N THR A 152 4.76 -5.22 -13.54
CA THR A 152 4.27 -4.45 -14.68
C THR A 152 4.53 -2.96 -14.53
N LEU A 153 5.13 -2.37 -15.56
CA LEU A 153 5.29 -0.92 -15.74
C LEU A 153 4.29 -0.42 -16.78
N LEU A 154 3.52 0.61 -16.42
CA LEU A 154 2.70 1.37 -17.36
C LEU A 154 3.47 2.62 -17.78
N ARG A 155 3.85 2.71 -19.06
CA ARG A 155 4.37 3.95 -19.66
C ARG A 155 3.21 4.71 -20.29
N ILE A 156 2.98 5.94 -19.84
CA ILE A 156 1.82 6.75 -20.23
C ILE A 156 2.33 8.05 -20.85
N ALA A 157 1.99 8.28 -22.11
CA ALA A 157 2.41 9.46 -22.87
C ALA A 157 1.30 9.93 -23.80
N SER A 158 1.31 11.22 -24.18
CA SER A 158 0.46 11.68 -25.28
C SER A 158 0.76 10.88 -26.55
N ALA A 159 -0.32 10.47 -27.26
CA ALA A 159 -0.24 9.84 -28.57
C ALA A 159 0.38 10.75 -29.65
N SER A 160 0.38 12.08 -29.42
CA SER A 160 1.06 13.02 -30.31
C SER A 160 2.56 13.07 -30.02
N ALA A 161 3.36 12.82 -31.07
CA ALA A 161 4.80 13.04 -31.05
C ALA A 161 5.09 14.55 -31.04
N GLY A 162 5.20 15.13 -29.86
CA GLY A 162 5.81 16.46 -29.69
C GLY A 162 7.31 16.39 -30.03
N THR A 163 7.88 17.51 -30.44
CA THR A 163 9.31 17.61 -30.80
C THR A 163 10.23 17.87 -29.59
N ALA A 164 9.66 18.24 -28.44
CA ALA A 164 10.42 18.52 -27.22
C ALA A 164 10.59 17.26 -26.36
N PRO A 165 11.76 17.09 -25.69
CA PRO A 165 11.95 15.99 -24.74
C PRO A 165 11.00 16.14 -23.56
N LYS A 166 10.28 15.06 -23.22
CA LYS A 166 9.33 15.02 -22.12
C LYS A 166 10.02 14.69 -20.79
N LYS A 167 9.53 15.29 -19.71
CA LYS A 167 9.96 14.97 -18.34
C LYS A 167 9.52 13.57 -17.93
N LYS A 168 10.43 12.81 -17.31
CA LYS A 168 10.17 11.43 -16.86
C LYS A 168 9.68 11.44 -15.42
N VAL A 169 8.37 11.22 -15.24
CA VAL A 169 7.74 11.16 -13.91
C VAL A 169 7.54 9.70 -13.54
N TRP A 170 8.21 9.25 -12.50
CA TRP A 170 8.05 7.91 -11.96
C TRP A 170 7.08 7.92 -10.77
N VAL A 171 6.15 6.97 -10.77
CA VAL A 171 5.25 6.72 -9.65
C VAL A 171 5.33 5.23 -9.34
N ILE A 172 5.89 4.89 -8.19
CA ILE A 172 5.90 3.53 -7.68
C ILE A 172 5.05 3.47 -6.42
N ALA A 173 4.34 2.38 -6.22
CA ALA A 173 3.46 2.24 -5.07
C ALA A 173 3.59 0.86 -4.44
N ARG A 174 3.27 0.79 -3.15
CA ARG A 174 3.03 -0.46 -2.43
C ARG A 174 4.27 -1.37 -2.34
N GLN A 175 5.44 -0.77 -2.11
CA GLN A 175 6.65 -1.53 -1.78
C GLN A 175 6.46 -2.36 -0.50
N HIS A 176 5.77 -1.78 0.48
CA HIS A 176 5.22 -2.53 1.60
C HIS A 176 3.81 -3.02 1.24
N PRO A 177 3.59 -4.35 1.19
CA PRO A 177 2.39 -4.94 0.60
C PRO A 177 1.08 -4.64 1.34
N GLY A 178 1.15 -4.44 2.66
CA GLY A 178 0.00 -4.14 3.51
C GLY A 178 -0.48 -2.69 3.42
N GLU A 179 0.28 -1.81 2.76
CA GLU A 179 -0.06 -0.42 2.53
C GLU A 179 -0.94 -0.27 1.27
N THR A 180 -2.11 -0.92 1.30
CA THR A 180 -3.01 -1.04 0.14
C THR A 180 -3.53 0.31 -0.37
N MET A 181 -3.56 1.35 0.47
CA MET A 181 -3.91 2.71 0.08
C MET A 181 -3.00 3.25 -1.05
N ALA A 182 -1.77 2.75 -1.16
CA ALA A 182 -0.83 3.20 -2.19
C ALA A 182 -1.29 2.80 -3.60
N GLU A 183 -1.85 1.61 -3.76
CA GLU A 183 -2.37 1.16 -5.05
C GLU A 183 -3.75 1.77 -5.36
N TRP A 184 -4.59 1.99 -4.33
CA TRP A 184 -5.81 2.81 -4.48
C TRP A 184 -5.51 4.24 -4.94
N PHE A 185 -4.44 4.85 -4.43
CA PHE A 185 -3.97 6.15 -4.91
C PHE A 185 -3.57 6.10 -6.38
N VAL A 186 -2.82 5.06 -6.79
CA VAL A 186 -2.42 4.89 -8.20
C VAL A 186 -3.61 4.66 -9.10
N GLU A 187 -4.61 3.87 -8.68
CA GLU A 187 -5.84 3.69 -9.44
C GLU A 187 -6.52 5.04 -9.76
N GLY A 188 -6.75 5.88 -8.76
CA GLY A 188 -7.34 7.21 -8.97
C GLY A 188 -6.45 8.16 -9.79
N LEU A 189 -5.13 8.05 -9.67
CA LEU A 189 -4.17 8.79 -10.52
C LEU A 189 -4.32 8.37 -11.98
N LEU A 190 -4.40 7.07 -12.26
CA LEU A 190 -4.56 6.53 -13.61
C LEU A 190 -5.92 6.89 -14.21
N GLU A 191 -7.00 6.78 -13.44
CA GLU A 191 -8.35 7.21 -13.83
C GLU A 191 -8.36 8.64 -14.37
N ARG A 192 -7.73 9.57 -13.64
CA ARG A 192 -7.66 10.96 -14.07
C ARG A 192 -6.67 11.20 -15.22
N LEU A 193 -5.50 10.56 -15.18
CA LEU A 193 -4.46 10.76 -16.19
C LEU A 193 -4.88 10.23 -17.57
N LEU A 194 -5.74 9.20 -17.59
CA LEU A 194 -6.27 8.59 -18.81
C LEU A 194 -7.61 9.17 -19.28
N ASP A 195 -8.23 10.07 -18.50
CA ASP A 195 -9.39 10.84 -18.94
C ASP A 195 -8.98 11.88 -20.00
N GLU A 196 -9.36 11.64 -21.26
CA GLU A 196 -9.02 12.53 -22.36
C GLU A 196 -9.74 13.89 -22.29
N SER A 197 -10.82 13.98 -21.51
CA SER A 197 -11.56 15.21 -21.29
C SER A 197 -10.90 16.11 -20.24
N ASP A 198 -10.06 15.56 -19.35
CA ASP A 198 -9.37 16.31 -18.32
C ASP A 198 -8.26 17.20 -18.96
N PRO A 199 -8.37 18.54 -18.86
CA PRO A 199 -7.39 19.45 -19.47
C PRO A 199 -6.04 19.45 -18.76
N ILE A 200 -6.00 19.12 -17.46
CA ILE A 200 -4.76 19.00 -16.67
C ILE A 200 -4.01 17.76 -17.12
N ALA A 201 -4.68 16.61 -17.24
CA ALA A 201 -4.09 15.37 -17.74
C ALA A 201 -3.50 15.54 -19.15
N ARG A 202 -4.25 16.15 -20.07
CA ARG A 202 -3.76 16.46 -21.42
C ARG A 202 -2.51 17.33 -21.38
N ARG A 203 -2.52 18.41 -20.59
CA ARG A 203 -1.37 19.31 -20.51
C ARG A 203 -0.15 18.64 -19.88
N LEU A 204 -0.35 17.80 -18.87
CA LEU A 204 0.73 17.00 -18.28
C LEU A 204 1.33 16.05 -19.32
N LEU A 205 0.52 15.33 -20.11
CA LEU A 205 1.01 14.35 -21.10
C LEU A 205 1.68 14.97 -22.34
N GLU A 206 1.51 16.28 -22.56
CA GLU A 206 2.29 17.05 -23.53
C GLU A 206 3.71 17.33 -23.03
N ALA A 207 3.89 17.55 -21.72
CA ALA A 207 5.16 17.92 -21.11
C ALA A 207 5.91 16.74 -20.46
N CYS A 208 5.18 15.70 -20.08
CA CYS A 208 5.64 14.58 -19.26
C CYS A 208 5.30 13.24 -19.90
N GLU A 209 6.12 12.24 -19.57
CA GLU A 209 5.84 10.83 -19.71
C GLU A 209 5.82 10.22 -18.30
N PHE A 210 4.75 9.49 -17.97
CA PHE A 210 4.61 8.84 -16.68
C PHE A 210 5.02 7.37 -16.77
N HIS A 211 5.77 6.92 -15.79
CA HIS A 211 6.22 5.55 -15.60
C HIS A 211 5.65 5.06 -14.29
N VAL A 212 4.57 4.27 -14.34
CA VAL A 212 3.79 3.89 -13.17
C VAL A 212 3.93 2.40 -12.89
N VAL A 213 4.34 2.04 -11.68
CA VAL A 213 4.32 0.67 -11.16
C VAL A 213 3.27 0.63 -10.03
N PRO A 214 2.02 0.18 -10.31
CA PRO A 214 0.93 0.23 -9.33
C PRO A 214 1.17 -0.62 -8.08
N ASN A 215 1.90 -1.72 -8.24
CA ASN A 215 2.19 -2.65 -7.16
C ASN A 215 3.64 -3.16 -7.26
N MET A 216 4.49 -2.63 -6.38
CA MET A 216 5.89 -3.04 -6.26
C MET A 216 6.07 -4.39 -5.56
N ASN A 217 5.07 -4.90 -4.85
CA ASN A 217 5.19 -6.14 -4.07
C ASN A 217 3.98 -7.09 -4.24
N PRO A 218 3.74 -7.63 -5.47
CA PRO A 218 2.61 -8.53 -5.71
C PRO A 218 2.61 -9.77 -4.80
N ASP A 219 3.78 -10.33 -4.50
CA ASP A 219 3.89 -11.55 -3.69
C ASP A 219 3.51 -11.31 -2.24
N GLY A 220 4.11 -10.29 -1.62
CA GLY A 220 3.78 -9.90 -0.27
C GLY A 220 2.30 -9.53 -0.13
N ALA A 221 1.73 -8.88 -1.15
CA ALA A 221 0.33 -8.49 -1.17
C ALA A 221 -0.60 -9.71 -1.12
N VAL A 222 -0.42 -10.68 -2.03
CA VAL A 222 -1.23 -11.90 -2.05
C VAL A 222 -1.04 -12.74 -0.78
N ARG A 223 0.18 -12.78 -0.24
CA ARG A 223 0.51 -13.51 0.98
C ARG A 223 -0.11 -12.89 2.22
N GLY A 224 -0.60 -11.64 2.17
CA GLY A 224 -1.11 -10.92 3.34
C GLY A 224 0.01 -10.50 4.29
N ASN A 225 1.16 -10.10 3.75
CA ASN A 225 2.23 -9.47 4.51
C ASN A 225 1.92 -7.99 4.74
N LEU A 226 2.52 -7.40 5.77
CA LEU A 226 2.57 -5.96 5.95
C LEU A 226 3.71 -5.34 5.13
N ARG A 227 4.93 -5.84 5.29
CA ARG A 227 6.14 -5.03 5.05
C ARG A 227 7.14 -5.66 4.09
N THR A 228 7.09 -6.97 3.92
CA THR A 228 8.13 -7.70 3.19
C THR A 228 7.60 -8.49 1.99
N ASN A 229 8.45 -8.71 0.99
CA ASN A 229 8.17 -9.62 -0.13
C ASN A 229 8.25 -11.10 0.30
N ALA A 230 8.14 -12.03 -0.65
CA ALA A 230 8.13 -13.47 -0.36
C ALA A 230 9.41 -13.98 0.33
N ALA A 231 10.56 -13.32 0.15
CA ALA A 231 11.84 -13.67 0.81
C ALA A 231 12.10 -12.90 2.11
N GLY A 232 11.11 -12.16 2.63
CA GLY A 232 11.28 -11.37 3.85
C GLY A 232 12.11 -10.10 3.63
N ALA A 233 12.31 -9.66 2.38
CA ALA A 233 13.01 -8.42 2.08
C ALA A 233 12.07 -7.23 2.25
N ASN A 234 12.52 -6.21 2.99
CA ASN A 234 11.89 -4.89 2.95
C ASN A 234 12.37 -4.19 1.68
N LEU A 235 11.52 -4.11 0.66
CA LEU A 235 11.89 -3.55 -0.65
C LEU A 235 12.42 -2.11 -0.54
N ASN A 236 11.86 -1.30 0.36
CA ASN A 236 12.31 0.07 0.58
C ASN A 236 13.60 0.16 1.44
N ARG A 237 14.37 -0.93 1.53
CA ARG A 237 15.73 -1.02 2.07
C ARG A 237 16.69 -1.73 1.10
N GLU A 238 16.28 -1.97 -0.14
CA GLU A 238 17.05 -2.76 -1.10
C GLU A 238 17.57 -1.91 -2.27
N TRP A 239 17.29 -0.60 -2.32
CA TRP A 239 17.57 0.25 -3.49
C TRP A 239 19.06 0.44 -3.80
N LEU A 240 19.90 0.48 -2.78
CA LEU A 240 21.35 0.66 -2.95
C LEU A 240 21.99 -0.56 -3.64
N ALA A 241 21.56 -1.78 -3.31
CA ALA A 241 22.16 -3.02 -3.78
C ALA A 241 21.10 -4.14 -3.88
N PRO A 242 20.11 -4.02 -4.79
CA PRO A 242 19.10 -5.05 -4.96
C PRO A 242 19.73 -6.31 -5.56
N ARG A 243 19.08 -7.46 -5.38
CA ARG A 243 19.53 -8.75 -5.93
C ARG A 243 18.35 -9.54 -6.47
N LEU A 244 18.50 -10.17 -7.64
CA LEU A 244 17.43 -10.95 -8.28
C LEU A 244 16.87 -12.07 -7.37
N GLU A 245 17.71 -12.66 -6.51
CA GLU A 245 17.30 -13.78 -5.65
C GLU A 245 16.61 -13.32 -4.35
N ARG A 246 16.57 -12.02 -4.07
CA ARG A 246 16.02 -11.46 -2.81
C ARG A 246 15.01 -10.35 -3.02
N SER A 247 15.30 -9.44 -3.93
CA SER A 247 14.56 -8.21 -4.21
C SER A 247 14.48 -7.97 -5.73
N PRO A 248 14.04 -8.96 -6.55
CA PRO A 248 13.93 -8.80 -7.99
C PRO A 248 13.01 -7.63 -8.38
N GLU A 249 12.04 -7.32 -7.54
CA GLU A 249 11.09 -6.21 -7.76
C GLU A 249 11.83 -4.87 -7.84
N VAL A 250 12.73 -4.61 -6.89
CA VAL A 250 13.55 -3.39 -6.88
C VAL A 250 14.60 -3.45 -7.97
N TRP A 251 15.21 -4.62 -8.22
CA TRP A 251 16.20 -4.79 -9.29
C TRP A 251 15.65 -4.37 -10.66
N HIS A 252 14.49 -4.89 -11.03
CA HIS A 252 13.88 -4.65 -12.35
C HIS A 252 13.43 -3.18 -12.50
N VAL A 253 12.80 -2.59 -11.50
CA VAL A 253 12.36 -1.19 -11.54
C VAL A 253 13.55 -0.24 -11.55
N ARG A 254 14.58 -0.50 -10.75
CA ARG A 254 15.81 0.28 -10.75
C ARG A 254 16.49 0.27 -12.11
N ALA A 255 16.66 -0.91 -12.72
CA ALA A 255 17.25 -1.02 -14.06
C ALA A 255 16.43 -0.26 -15.11
N ALA A 256 15.09 -0.27 -15.01
CA ALA A 256 14.23 0.51 -15.87
C ALA A 256 14.41 2.03 -15.66
N MET A 257 14.49 2.50 -14.40
CA MET A 257 14.77 3.90 -14.07
C MET A 257 16.13 4.37 -14.60
N GLU A 258 17.18 3.57 -14.42
CA GLU A 258 18.54 3.85 -14.94
C GLU A 258 18.54 3.93 -16.47
N SER A 259 17.76 3.08 -17.15
CA SER A 259 17.63 3.11 -18.61
C SER A 259 16.82 4.30 -19.15
N THR A 260 15.79 4.75 -18.44
CA THR A 260 14.89 5.82 -18.93
C THR A 260 15.31 7.22 -18.49
N GLY A 261 15.99 7.32 -17.35
CA GLY A 261 16.13 8.55 -16.58
C GLY A 261 14.89 8.85 -15.71
N VAL A 262 15.08 9.75 -14.74
CA VAL A 262 14.06 10.19 -13.77
C VAL A 262 14.20 11.72 -13.57
N ASP A 263 13.10 12.45 -13.76
CA ASP A 263 13.02 13.90 -13.45
C ASP A 263 12.21 14.18 -12.18
N LEU A 264 11.27 13.31 -11.83
CA LEU A 264 10.48 13.33 -10.59
C LEU A 264 10.14 11.88 -10.21
N CYS A 265 10.22 11.54 -8.93
CA CYS A 265 9.81 10.23 -8.41
C CYS A 265 8.86 10.41 -7.22
N LEU A 266 7.74 9.71 -7.27
CA LEU A 266 6.80 9.55 -6.16
C LEU A 266 6.79 8.08 -5.73
N ASP A 267 7.22 7.84 -4.50
CA ASP A 267 7.14 6.53 -3.84
C ASP A 267 5.97 6.57 -2.85
N VAL A 268 4.87 5.90 -3.18
CA VAL A 268 3.59 6.02 -2.46
C VAL A 268 3.48 4.93 -1.38
N HIS A 269 3.25 5.36 -0.14
CA HIS A 269 3.22 4.53 1.08
C HIS A 269 2.00 4.86 1.96
N GLY A 270 1.78 4.02 2.96
CA GLY A 270 1.00 4.29 4.16
C GLY A 270 1.89 4.48 5.39
N ASP A 271 1.34 5.14 6.42
CA ASP A 271 1.97 5.22 7.74
C ASP A 271 0.98 4.68 8.78
N GLU A 272 1.43 3.75 9.61
CA GLU A 272 0.56 3.09 10.59
C GLU A 272 0.19 3.97 11.78
N SER A 273 0.99 5.00 12.09
CA SER A 273 0.94 5.75 13.34
C SER A 273 0.46 7.19 13.20
N LEU A 274 0.83 7.88 12.13
CA LEU A 274 0.49 9.28 11.89
C LEU A 274 -0.86 9.38 11.17
N PRO A 275 -1.87 10.05 11.76
CA PRO A 275 -3.18 10.20 11.16
C PRO A 275 -3.23 11.37 10.15
N TYR A 276 -2.21 11.50 9.30
CA TYR A 276 -2.05 12.62 8.36
C TYR A 276 -1.48 12.15 7.02
N ASN A 277 -1.84 12.83 5.94
CA ASN A 277 -1.13 12.72 4.67
C ASN A 277 0.03 13.73 4.65
N PHE A 278 1.21 13.26 4.30
CA PHE A 278 2.43 14.07 4.25
C PHE A 278 3.39 13.54 3.19
N VAL A 279 4.44 14.29 2.91
CA VAL A 279 5.57 13.83 2.10
C VAL A 279 6.86 13.91 2.90
N ALA A 280 7.73 12.92 2.72
CA ALA A 280 9.10 12.94 3.19
C ALA A 280 10.02 13.07 1.97
N GLY A 281 10.88 14.09 1.99
CA GLY A 281 11.83 14.35 0.92
C GLY A 281 13.12 13.55 1.08
N SER A 282 14.11 13.93 0.28
CA SER A 282 15.46 13.35 0.31
C SER A 282 16.45 14.23 1.08
N GLN A 283 15.96 15.05 2.04
CA GLN A 283 16.83 15.82 2.92
C GLN A 283 17.82 14.87 3.60
N GLY A 284 19.06 15.34 3.78
CA GLY A 284 20.11 14.53 4.39
C GLY A 284 20.92 13.70 3.39
N MET A 285 20.53 13.59 2.11
CA MET A 285 21.39 12.98 1.09
C MET A 285 22.55 13.91 0.70
N PRO A 286 23.76 13.39 0.40
CA PRO A 286 24.89 14.21 -0.06
C PRO A 286 24.60 15.02 -1.33
N GLY A 287 23.68 14.54 -2.18
CA GLY A 287 23.24 15.22 -3.40
C GLY A 287 22.16 16.30 -3.19
N TRP A 288 21.75 16.57 -1.95
CA TRP A 288 20.75 17.58 -1.63
C TRP A 288 21.26 19.00 -1.94
N THR A 289 20.52 19.77 -2.74
CA THR A 289 20.92 21.12 -3.18
C THR A 289 19.83 22.16 -2.89
N PRO A 290 20.16 23.47 -2.85
CA PRO A 290 19.15 24.53 -2.73
C PRO A 290 18.07 24.48 -3.81
N ARG A 291 18.43 24.02 -5.02
CA ARG A 291 17.48 23.78 -6.11
C ARG A 291 16.46 22.70 -5.75
N LEU A 292 16.89 21.56 -5.22
CA LEU A 292 15.99 20.47 -4.83
C LEU A 292 15.09 20.88 -3.66
N ALA A 293 15.63 21.64 -2.69
CA ALA A 293 14.84 22.21 -1.62
C ALA A 293 13.73 23.15 -2.12
N ALA A 294 14.04 24.01 -3.11
CA ALA A 294 13.06 24.89 -3.73
C ALA A 294 11.98 24.11 -4.49
N LEU A 295 12.36 23.08 -5.25
CA LEU A 295 11.41 22.22 -5.97
C LEU A 295 10.49 21.46 -5.02
N GLU A 296 11.02 20.93 -3.90
CA GLU A 296 10.19 20.27 -2.90
C GLU A 296 9.21 21.23 -2.23
N ALA A 297 9.65 22.46 -1.91
CA ALA A 297 8.79 23.48 -1.33
C ALA A 297 7.67 23.91 -2.29
N GLU A 298 7.99 24.07 -3.58
CA GLU A 298 7.00 24.36 -4.63
C GLU A 298 6.00 23.21 -4.78
N PHE A 299 6.48 21.96 -4.82
CA PHE A 299 5.64 20.77 -4.90
C PHE A 299 4.69 20.66 -3.70
N LYS A 300 5.18 20.85 -2.47
CA LYS A 300 4.36 20.89 -1.24
C LYS A 300 3.30 21.99 -1.30
N THR A 301 3.67 23.18 -1.77
CA THR A 301 2.74 24.32 -1.91
C THR A 301 1.63 24.01 -2.90
N ALA A 302 1.98 23.43 -4.05
CA ALA A 302 1.01 23.04 -5.07
C ALA A 302 0.05 21.94 -4.55
N TRP A 303 0.56 20.95 -3.80
CA TRP A 303 -0.29 19.89 -3.25
C TRP A 303 -1.22 20.40 -2.15
N LEU A 304 -0.75 21.29 -1.27
CA LEU A 304 -1.61 21.96 -0.28
C LEU A 304 -2.79 22.69 -0.94
N ALA A 305 -2.55 23.32 -2.09
CA ALA A 305 -3.61 24.00 -2.85
C ALA A 305 -4.56 23.01 -3.56
N ALA A 306 -4.06 21.83 -3.96
CA ALA A 306 -4.81 20.84 -4.73
C ALA A 306 -5.64 19.89 -3.85
N SER A 307 -5.24 19.64 -2.60
CA SER A 307 -5.91 18.70 -1.71
C SER A 307 -5.97 19.22 -0.27
N PRO A 308 -7.17 19.39 0.31
CA PRO A 308 -7.32 19.77 1.72
C PRO A 308 -6.87 18.65 2.69
N ASP A 309 -6.74 17.41 2.21
CA ASP A 309 -6.29 16.27 3.03
C ASP A 309 -4.76 16.22 3.19
N PHE A 310 -4.02 16.98 2.37
CA PHE A 310 -2.57 17.07 2.46
C PHE A 310 -2.13 18.16 3.44
N GLN A 311 -1.05 17.92 4.18
CA GLN A 311 -0.50 18.88 5.14
C GLN A 311 1.04 18.77 5.27
N THR A 312 1.68 19.75 5.91
CA THR A 312 3.14 19.82 6.09
C THR A 312 3.58 20.02 7.54
N ALA A 313 2.65 20.10 8.49
CA ALA A 313 2.94 20.31 9.92
C ALA A 313 3.38 19.03 10.64
N HIS A 314 2.92 17.87 10.17
CA HIS A 314 3.17 16.55 10.72
C HIS A 314 3.86 15.66 9.68
N GLY A 315 4.82 14.84 10.12
CA GLY A 315 5.60 13.92 9.28
C GLY A 315 6.81 13.38 10.04
N TYR A 316 7.77 12.78 9.35
CA TYR A 316 8.97 12.20 9.97
C TYR A 316 10.02 13.21 10.48
N GLY A 317 9.78 14.51 10.27
CA GLY A 317 10.73 15.58 10.63
C GLY A 317 11.88 15.71 9.63
N GLU A 318 12.82 16.60 9.93
CA GLU A 318 14.00 16.82 9.09
C GLU A 318 15.11 15.82 9.40
N VAL A 319 15.78 15.35 8.34
CA VAL A 319 16.95 14.48 8.44
C VAL A 319 18.21 15.34 8.31
N ALA A 320 19.14 15.16 9.26
CA ALA A 320 20.41 15.89 9.26
C ALA A 320 21.23 15.64 7.98
N PRO A 321 22.00 16.63 7.50
CA PRO A 321 22.90 16.45 6.36
C PRO A 321 23.83 15.24 6.51
N GLY A 322 23.85 14.35 5.53
CA GLY A 322 24.66 13.12 5.52
C GLY A 322 24.06 11.94 6.30
N ALA A 323 22.89 12.09 6.92
CA ALA A 323 22.27 11.05 7.76
C ALA A 323 21.13 10.28 7.06
N ALA A 324 20.79 10.64 5.80
CA ALA A 324 19.76 9.94 5.06
C ALA A 324 20.21 8.51 4.71
N ASN A 325 19.26 7.57 4.77
CA ASN A 325 19.52 6.17 4.47
C ASN A 325 19.44 5.95 2.94
N PRO A 326 20.57 5.68 2.25
CA PRO A 326 20.60 5.53 0.80
C PRO A 326 19.95 4.23 0.30
N THR A 327 19.51 3.36 1.21
CA THR A 327 18.80 2.11 0.85
C THR A 327 17.31 2.31 0.59
N MET A 328 16.77 3.50 0.90
CA MET A 328 15.38 3.88 0.61
C MET A 328 15.24 4.46 -0.80
N ALA A 329 14.12 4.18 -1.47
CA ALA A 329 13.83 4.61 -2.84
C ALA A 329 14.04 6.11 -3.04
N THR A 330 13.32 6.94 -2.29
CA THR A 330 13.37 8.40 -2.38
C THR A 330 14.77 8.99 -2.17
N ASN A 331 15.63 8.31 -1.42
CA ASN A 331 17.00 8.76 -1.17
C ASN A 331 17.98 8.27 -2.23
N TRP A 332 17.73 7.10 -2.81
CA TRP A 332 18.56 6.52 -3.86
C TRP A 332 18.35 7.21 -5.21
N VAL A 333 17.08 7.51 -5.54
CA VAL A 333 16.68 8.28 -6.73
C VAL A 333 17.13 9.73 -6.62
#